data_AF-A0AB73USH8-F1
#
_entry.id   AF-A0AB73USH8-F1
#
_cell.length_a   1.000
_cell.length_b   1.000
_cell.length_c   1.000
_cell.angle_alpha   90.00
_cell.angle_beta   90.00
_cell.angle_gamma   90.00
#
_symmetry.space_group_name_H-M   'P 1'
#
loop_
_entity.id
_entity.type
_entity.pdbx_description
1 polymer ?
#
loop_
_entity_poly.entity_id
_entity_poly.type
_entity_poly.pdbx_seq_one_letter_code
_entity_poly.pdbx_strand_id
1 'polypeptide(L)'
;MEYFTFLPNEIRLIGNATGKTRLRFAVLLKFYQYQVRFPLQNQEIPEAIINYIVKQLKLKSEIFDQYNWSGRTLVFHRVQIRDFFGFREGTEKERLKWSKNKGTYY
;
A
#
# COMPACT_ATOMS: atom_id res chain seq x y z
N MET A 1 -11.20 -13.35 10.71
CA MET A 1 -10.53 -12.72 9.55
C MET A 1 -11.04 -11.29 9.29
N GLU A 2 -11.39 -10.51 10.32
CA GLU A 2 -11.96 -9.15 10.13
C GLU A 2 -10.91 -8.03 10.00
N TYR A 3 -9.64 -8.32 10.29
CA TYR A 3 -8.55 -7.34 10.26
C TYR A 3 -8.09 -6.91 8.86
N PHE A 4 -8.53 -7.62 7.80
CA PHE A 4 -8.10 -7.38 6.42
C PHE A 4 -9.18 -6.72 5.56
N THR A 5 -10.28 -6.23 6.13
CA THR A 5 -11.28 -5.46 5.39
C THR A 5 -10.74 -4.06 5.07
N PHE A 6 -10.89 -3.61 3.82
CA PHE A 6 -10.50 -2.26 3.42
C PHE A 6 -11.58 -1.23 3.79
N LEU A 7 -11.16 -0.15 4.44
CA LEU A 7 -12.01 1.01 4.71
C LEU A 7 -12.13 1.90 3.45
N PRO A 8 -13.17 2.73 3.32
CA PRO A 8 -13.37 3.57 2.12
C PRO A 8 -12.20 4.48 1.77
N ASN A 9 -11.50 5.02 2.78
CA ASN A 9 -10.29 5.83 2.60
C ASN A 9 -9.10 5.00 2.07
N GLU A 10 -8.95 3.75 2.53
CA GLU A 10 -7.94 2.82 2.03
C GLU A 10 -8.25 2.42 0.58
N ILE A 11 -9.52 2.16 0.24
CA ILE A 11 -9.94 1.87 -1.13
C ILE A 11 -9.64 3.07 -2.05
N ARG A 12 -9.87 4.30 -1.59
CA ARG A 12 -9.50 5.51 -2.36
C ARG A 12 -8.00 5.61 -2.59
N LEU A 13 -7.18 5.33 -1.57
CA LEU A 13 -5.73 5.33 -1.70
C LEU A 13 -5.24 4.25 -2.69
N ILE A 14 -5.79 3.03 -2.57
CA ILE A 14 -5.54 1.92 -3.51
C ILE A 14 -6.03 2.26 -4.92
N GLY A 15 -7.11 3.04 -5.02
CA GLY A 15 -7.69 3.53 -6.26
C GLY A 15 -6.70 4.30 -7.14
N ASN A 16 -5.76 5.03 -6.53
CA ASN A 16 -4.71 5.79 -7.22
C ASN A 16 -3.69 4.89 -7.93
N ALA A 17 -3.53 3.64 -7.50
CA ALA A 17 -2.72 2.66 -8.19
C ALA A 17 -3.56 1.99 -9.29
N THR A 18 -3.00 1.89 -10.49
CA THR A 18 -3.72 1.39 -11.67
C THR A 18 -3.39 -0.08 -11.95
N GLY A 19 -4.45 -0.83 -12.27
CA GLY A 19 -4.43 -2.22 -12.71
C GLY A 19 -3.51 -3.11 -11.90
N LYS A 20 -2.36 -3.36 -12.51
CA LYS A 20 -1.39 -4.40 -12.19
C LYS A 20 -0.63 -4.08 -10.86
N THR A 21 -0.37 -2.80 -10.57
CA THR A 21 0.33 -2.34 -9.35
C THR A 21 -0.60 -2.15 -8.13
N ARG A 22 -1.92 -2.14 -8.37
CA ARG A 22 -2.96 -1.94 -7.35
C ARG A 22 -2.96 -3.02 -6.28
N LEU A 23 -2.84 -4.29 -6.69
CA LEU A 23 -2.82 -5.42 -5.78
C LEU A 23 -1.64 -5.33 -4.80
N ARG A 24 -0.45 -5.06 -5.34
CA ARG A 24 0.78 -4.90 -4.53
C ARG A 24 0.65 -3.77 -3.53
N PHE A 25 0.10 -2.63 -3.95
CA PHE A 25 -0.12 -1.50 -3.07
C PHE A 25 -1.07 -1.87 -1.91
N ALA A 26 -2.16 -2.56 -2.21
CA ALA A 26 -3.11 -3.02 -1.21
C ALA A 26 -2.51 -4.01 -0.21
N VAL A 27 -1.71 -4.97 -0.70
CA VAL A 27 -0.97 -5.93 0.14
C VAL A 27 0.01 -5.21 1.06
N LEU A 28 0.82 -4.28 0.53
CA LEU A 28 1.77 -3.50 1.32
C LEU A 28 1.08 -2.63 2.38
N LEU A 29 -0.07 -2.04 2.04
CA LEU A 29 -0.86 -1.24 2.97
C LEU A 29 -1.32 -2.09 4.16
N LYS A 30 -1.86 -3.28 3.92
CA LYS A 30 -2.33 -4.18 4.99
C LYS A 30 -1.18 -4.78 5.79
N PHE A 31 -0.07 -5.12 5.14
CA PHE A 31 1.13 -5.59 5.84
C PHE A 31 1.68 -4.49 6.76
N TYR A 32 1.78 -3.26 6.27
CA TYR A 32 2.25 -2.12 7.07
C TYR A 32 1.29 -1.81 8.22
N GLN A 33 -0.02 -1.92 8.02
CA GLN A 33 -1.01 -1.77 9.09
C GLN A 33 -0.81 -2.79 10.22
N TYR A 34 -0.45 -4.03 9.88
CA TYR A 34 -0.29 -5.11 10.85
C TYR A 34 1.08 -5.13 11.53
N GLN A 35 2.15 -4.90 10.78
CA GLN A 35 3.54 -5.05 11.26
C GLN A 35 4.24 -3.71 11.52
N VAL A 36 3.65 -2.57 11.13
CA VAL A 36 4.25 -1.21 11.20
C VAL A 36 5.61 -1.11 10.48
N ARG A 37 5.87 -2.05 9.56
CA ARG A 37 7.07 -2.11 8.72
C ARG A 37 6.70 -2.64 7.34
N PHE A 38 7.61 -2.50 6.39
CA PHE A 38 7.45 -3.12 5.07
C PHE A 38 8.12 -4.51 5.04
N PRO A 39 7.64 -5.43 4.19
CA PRO A 39 8.31 -6.71 3.98
C PRO A 39 9.67 -6.47 3.30
N LEU A 40 10.67 -7.18 3.77
CA LEU A 40 12.01 -7.26 3.19
C LEU A 40 12.02 -8.29 2.06
N GLN A 41 11.24 -9.36 2.20
CA GLN A 41 11.15 -10.45 1.24
C GLN A 41 9.70 -10.84 0.95
N ASN A 42 9.45 -11.38 -0.24
CA ASN A 42 8.09 -11.74 -0.68
C ASN A 42 7.50 -12.90 0.14
N GLN A 43 8.35 -13.80 0.61
CA GLN A 43 7.97 -14.95 1.43
C GLN A 43 7.42 -14.55 2.81
N GLU A 44 7.67 -13.31 3.26
CA GLU A 44 7.08 -12.79 4.50
C GLU A 44 5.57 -12.54 4.39
N ILE A 45 5.01 -12.55 3.17
CA ILE A 45 3.58 -12.33 2.94
C ILE A 45 2.94 -13.68 2.60
N PRO A 46 2.14 -14.26 3.52
CA PRO A 46 1.42 -15.49 3.24
C PRO A 46 0.53 -15.37 2.01
N GLU A 47 0.56 -16.39 1.15
CA GLU A 47 -0.28 -16.47 -0.05
C GLU A 47 -1.77 -16.36 0.27
N ALA A 48 -2.19 -16.87 1.43
CA ALA A 48 -3.55 -16.75 1.94
C ALA A 48 -4.02 -15.28 2.04
N ILE A 49 -3.14 -14.35 2.46
CA ILE A 49 -3.47 -12.92 2.56
C ILE A 49 -3.64 -12.32 1.17
N ILE A 50 -2.75 -12.70 0.24
CA ILE A 50 -2.79 -12.24 -1.14
C ILE A 50 -4.10 -12.69 -1.79
N ASN A 51 -4.44 -13.97 -1.68
CA ASN A 51 -5.67 -14.54 -2.19
C ASN A 51 -6.93 -13.89 -1.58
N TYR A 52 -6.89 -13.54 -0.30
CA TYR A 52 -7.96 -12.81 0.35
C TYR A 52 -8.15 -11.39 -0.22
N ILE A 53 -7.05 -10.65 -0.38
CA ILE A 53 -7.07 -9.28 -0.94
C ILE A 53 -7.50 -9.27 -2.41
N VAL A 54 -7.03 -10.24 -3.21
CA VAL A 54 -7.43 -10.42 -4.61
C VAL A 54 -8.94 -10.59 -4.73
N LYS A 55 -9.52 -11.46 -3.89
CA LYS A 55 -10.98 -11.68 -3.83
C LYS A 55 -11.73 -10.40 -3.46
N GLN A 56 -11.25 -9.65 -2.47
CA GLN A 56 -11.88 -8.40 -2.05
C GLN A 56 -11.83 -7.32 -3.13
N LEU A 57 -10.71 -7.20 -3.84
CA LEU A 57 -10.53 -6.20 -4.90
C LEU A 57 -11.08 -6.66 -6.27
N LYS A 58 -11.63 -7.88 -6.35
CA LYS A 58 -12.10 -8.52 -7.60
C LYS A 58 -11.04 -8.51 -8.71
N LEU A 59 -9.77 -8.73 -8.33
CA LEU A 59 -8.65 -8.81 -9.26
C LEU A 59 -8.40 -10.28 -9.66
N LYS A 60 -7.64 -10.51 -10.75
CA LYS A 60 -7.17 -11.86 -11.12
C LYS A 60 -5.86 -12.17 -10.38
N SER A 61 -5.74 -13.37 -9.80
CA SER A 61 -4.55 -13.82 -9.07
C SER A 61 -3.31 -13.96 -9.97
N GLU A 62 -3.51 -14.25 -11.26
CA GLU A 62 -2.47 -14.32 -12.31
C GLU A 62 -1.65 -13.03 -12.43
N ILE A 63 -2.16 -11.92 -11.90
CA ILE A 63 -1.42 -10.67 -11.82
C ILE A 63 -0.29 -10.77 -10.80
N PHE A 64 -0.30 -11.66 -9.81
CA PHE A 64 0.69 -11.62 -8.73
C PHE A 64 2.03 -12.28 -9.07
N ASP A 65 2.04 -13.38 -9.84
CA ASP A 65 3.24 -14.22 -10.05
C ASP A 65 4.34 -13.60 -10.92
N GLN A 66 4.02 -12.60 -11.74
CA GLN A 66 4.98 -11.98 -12.67
C GLN A 66 5.74 -10.77 -12.07
N TYR A 67 5.65 -10.54 -10.76
CA TYR A 67 5.99 -9.23 -10.22
C TYR A 67 7.42 -9.08 -9.74
N ASN A 68 8.11 -8.11 -10.36
CA ASN A 68 9.37 -7.60 -9.86
C ASN A 68 9.12 -6.74 -8.60
N TRP A 69 9.61 -7.20 -7.46
CA TRP A 69 9.52 -6.48 -6.19
C TRP A 69 10.56 -5.36 -6.08
N SER A 70 11.42 -5.16 -7.08
CA SER A 70 12.34 -4.04 -7.15
C SER A 70 11.80 -2.92 -8.04
N GLY A 71 12.19 -1.67 -7.75
CA GLY A 71 11.92 -0.51 -8.62
C GLY A 71 11.37 0.74 -7.92
N ARG A 72 11.39 1.86 -8.67
CA ARG A 72 10.97 3.20 -8.21
C ARG A 72 9.50 3.23 -7.75
N THR A 73 8.64 2.43 -8.38
CA THR A 73 7.22 2.30 -8.01
C THR A 73 7.03 1.77 -6.59
N LEU A 74 7.87 0.82 -6.15
CA LEU A 74 7.80 0.34 -4.76
C LEU A 74 8.19 1.44 -3.77
N VAL A 75 9.25 2.18 -4.07
CA VAL A 75 9.70 3.30 -3.22
C VAL A 75 8.58 4.32 -3.08
N PHE A 76 7.95 4.69 -4.20
CA PHE A 76 6.83 5.62 -4.22
C PHE A 76 5.63 5.08 -3.40
N HIS A 77 5.26 3.82 -3.58
CA HIS A 77 4.21 3.18 -2.79
C HIS A 77 4.50 3.18 -1.29
N ARG A 78 5.75 2.89 -0.87
CA ARG A 78 6.13 2.94 0.54
C ARG A 78 6.03 4.35 1.11
N VAL A 79 6.40 5.36 0.34
CA VAL A 79 6.21 6.77 0.72
C VAL A 79 4.73 7.08 0.84
N GLN A 80 3.90 6.72 -0.14
CA GLN A 80 2.45 6.95 -0.08
C GLN A 80 1.78 6.24 1.10
N ILE A 81 2.23 5.03 1.44
CA ILE A 81 1.73 4.28 2.60
C ILE A 81 2.19 4.96 3.89
N ARG A 82 3.48 5.30 4.03
CA ARG A 82 3.98 6.06 5.18
C ARG A 82 3.29 7.40 5.33
N ASP A 83 3.06 8.10 4.24
CA ASP A 83 2.30 9.33 4.22
C ASP A 83 0.88 8.99 4.69
N PHE A 84 0.15 8.02 4.13
CA PHE A 84 -1.19 7.66 4.60
C PHE A 84 -1.29 7.27 6.10
N PHE A 85 -0.32 6.54 6.65
CA PHE A 85 -0.32 6.14 8.06
C PHE A 85 0.27 7.21 9.00
N GLY A 86 1.26 7.97 8.57
CA GLY A 86 1.84 9.11 9.28
C GLY A 86 0.98 10.38 9.20
N PHE A 87 0.09 10.42 8.20
CA PHE A 87 -1.02 11.34 8.02
C PHE A 87 -2.31 10.73 8.56
N ARG A 88 -2.22 9.81 9.53
CA ARG A 88 -3.30 9.61 10.50
C ARG A 88 -3.36 10.85 11.38
N GLU A 89 -3.89 11.92 10.79
CA GLU A 89 -4.37 13.09 11.48
C GLU A 89 -5.43 12.66 12.50
N GLY A 90 -5.22 13.03 13.76
CA GLY A 90 -6.33 13.38 14.63
C GLY A 90 -7.06 14.66 14.17
N THR A 91 -6.55 15.43 13.21
CA THR A 91 -7.18 16.69 12.77
C THR A 91 -6.53 17.21 11.48
N GLU A 92 -7.36 17.61 10.51
CA GLU A 92 -7.13 18.21 9.17
C GLU A 92 -6.13 19.39 9.04
N LYS A 93 -5.33 19.68 10.07
CA LYS A 93 -4.46 20.86 10.17
C LYS A 93 -3.00 20.68 9.71
N GLU A 94 -2.52 19.47 9.46
CA GLU A 94 -1.10 19.24 9.11
C GLU A 94 -0.82 19.15 7.59
N ARG A 95 -1.85 19.32 6.75
CA ARG A 95 -1.75 19.34 5.27
C ARG A 95 -0.78 20.39 4.71
N LEU A 96 -0.56 21.49 5.43
CA LEU A 96 0.17 22.64 4.86
C LEU A 96 1.69 22.62 5.08
N LYS A 97 2.23 21.73 5.93
CA LYS A 97 3.67 21.74 6.27
C LYS A 97 4.53 20.88 5.36
N TRP A 98 3.98 19.78 4.83
CA TRP A 98 4.75 18.80 4.03
C TRP A 98 4.95 19.24 2.56
N SER A 99 4.07 20.08 2.02
CA SER A 99 4.19 20.55 0.63
C SER A 99 5.38 21.48 0.37
N LYS A 100 6.07 21.96 1.42
CA LYS A 100 7.21 22.89 1.29
C LYS A 100 8.60 22.23 1.29
N ASN A 101 8.71 20.91 1.53
CA ASN A 101 10.02 20.28 1.76
C ASN A 101 10.27 19.00 0.92
N LYS A 102 9.69 18.91 -0.29
CA LYS A 102 10.07 17.88 -1.28
C LYS A 102 10.86 18.49 -2.45
N GLY A 103 11.87 19.29 -2.12
CA GLY A 103 13.02 19.50 -2.99
C GLY A 103 14.02 18.37 -2.75
N THR A 104 14.65 17.91 -3.83
CA THR A 104 15.81 17.00 -3.90
C THR A 104 15.59 15.53 -3.54
N TYR A 105 15.33 14.72 -4.57
CA TYR A 105 16.08 13.47 -4.81
C TYR A 105 16.23 13.31 -6.33
N TYR A 106 17.39 13.70 -6.85
CA TYR A 106 17.93 13.19 -8.13
C TYR A 106 18.55 11.82 -7.85
#